data_AF-A0A930T4A8-F1
#
_entry.id   AF-A0A930T4A8-F1
#
_cell.length_a   1.000
_cell.length_b   1.000
_cell.length_c   1.000
_cell.angle_alpha   90.00
_cell.angle_beta   90.00
_cell.angle_gamma   90.00
#
_symmetry.space_group_name_H-M   'P 1'
#
loop_
_entity.id
_entity.type
_entity.pdbx_description
1 polymer ?
#
loop_
_entity_poly.entity_id
_entity_poly.type
_entity_poly.pdbx_seq_one_letter_code
_entity_poly.pdbx_strand_id
1 'polypeptide(L)'
;MFELHTMKTGDAILICQMENSHLINQIKLLCRKIRQARLVLESANLNEHGAVFKALNPSVSNKLQEQATEQLRYASNAIQPYVMEAVLRNLNIHQFVGEAFNRNCQIPTLNNLPALFHESVSNVLNDDNENYSDYDDDDDDDSNYNDSHLYC
;
A
#
# COMPACT_ATOMS: atom_id res chain seq x y z
N MET A 1 10.32 -0.31 2.99
CA MET A 1 10.39 -1.71 2.52
C MET A 1 10.76 -1.66 1.04
N PHE A 2 11.82 -2.34 0.61
CA PHE A 2 12.20 -2.38 -0.81
C PHE A 2 11.53 -3.56 -1.50
N GLU A 3 10.90 -3.32 -2.65
CA GLU A 3 10.22 -4.37 -3.41
C GLU A 3 11.07 -4.87 -4.60
N LEU A 4 10.95 -6.18 -4.87
CA LEU A 4 11.69 -6.88 -5.91
C LEU A 4 10.78 -7.15 -7.12
N HIS A 5 11.37 -7.03 -8.30
CA HIS A 5 10.79 -7.42 -9.57
C HIS A 5 11.51 -8.65 -10.11
N THR A 6 10.78 -9.73 -10.39
CA THR A 6 11.33 -10.90 -11.08
C THR A 6 11.34 -10.65 -12.58
N MET A 7 12.53 -10.64 -13.17
CA MET A 7 12.77 -10.53 -14.60
C MET A 7 12.34 -11.81 -15.32
N LYS A 8 12.19 -11.74 -16.64
CA LYS A 8 11.82 -12.91 -17.47
C LYS A 8 12.84 -14.05 -17.39
N THR A 9 14.11 -13.74 -17.09
CA THR A 9 15.18 -14.72 -16.91
C THR A 9 15.07 -15.49 -15.60
N GLY A 10 14.22 -15.06 -14.67
CA GLY A 10 14.09 -15.61 -13.32
C GLY A 10 14.87 -14.83 -12.26
N ASP A 11 15.76 -13.92 -12.67
CA ASP A 11 16.53 -13.09 -11.75
C ASP A 11 15.65 -12.02 -11.10
N ALA A 12 15.97 -11.62 -9.87
CA ALA A 12 15.28 -10.55 -9.16
C ALA A 12 16.11 -9.26 -9.19
N ILE A 13 15.44 -8.14 -9.43
CA ILE A 13 16.03 -6.80 -9.37
C ILE A 13 15.19 -5.92 -8.44
N LEU A 14 15.84 -5.00 -7.71
CA LEU A 14 15.09 -4.00 -6.95
C LEU A 14 14.35 -3.07 -7.91
N ILE A 15 13.10 -2.71 -7.59
CA ILE A 15 12.32 -1.80 -8.45
C ILE A 15 13.05 -0.46 -8.64
N CYS A 16 13.73 0.04 -7.61
CA CYS A 16 14.54 1.26 -7.69
C CYS A 16 15.79 1.14 -8.56
N GLN A 17 16.21 -0.06 -8.95
CA GLN A 17 17.32 -0.31 -9.86
C GLN A 17 16.87 -0.57 -11.30
N MET A 18 15.56 -0.72 -11.55
CA MET A 18 15.04 -0.92 -12.89
C MET A 18 15.34 0.28 -13.78
N GLU A 19 15.59 0.06 -15.07
CA GLU A 19 15.65 1.15 -16.04
C GLU A 19 14.27 1.82 -16.22
N ASN A 20 14.26 3.11 -16.57
CA ASN A 20 13.02 3.87 -16.76
C ASN A 20 12.10 3.24 -17.81
N SER A 21 12.67 2.71 -18.89
CA SER A 21 11.94 2.01 -19.95
C SER A 21 11.21 0.77 -19.41
N HIS A 22 11.91 -0.05 -18.63
CA HIS A 22 11.38 -1.27 -18.03
C HIS A 22 10.31 -0.94 -16.98
N LEU A 23 10.56 0.04 -16.13
CA LEU A 23 9.60 0.54 -15.14
C LEU A 23 8.29 1.00 -15.80
N ILE A 24 8.37 1.84 -16.85
CA ILE A 24 7.20 2.31 -17.59
C ILE A 24 6.45 1.15 -18.26
N ASN A 25 7.18 0.20 -18.84
CA ASN A 25 6.58 -0.97 -19.48
C ASN A 25 5.80 -1.82 -18.49
N GLN A 26 6.30 -2.00 -17.26
CA GLN A 26 5.58 -2.74 -16.23
C GLN A 26 4.33 -1.99 -15.75
N ILE A 27 4.41 -0.67 -15.58
CA ILE A 27 3.22 0.15 -15.25
C ILE A 27 2.17 0.01 -16.34
N LYS A 28 2.54 0.16 -17.61
CA LYS A 28 1.62 -0.01 -18.75
C LYS A 28 0.99 -1.39 -18.78
N LEU A 29 1.77 -2.44 -18.51
CA LEU A 29 1.27 -3.82 -18.47
C LEU A 29 0.21 -3.99 -17.37
N LEU A 30 0.49 -3.50 -16.16
CA LEU A 30 -0.44 -3.59 -15.03
C LEU A 30 -1.69 -2.74 -15.26
N CYS A 31 -1.55 -1.52 -15.78
CA CYS A 31 -2.66 -0.67 -16.22
C CYS A 31 -3.56 -1.39 -17.24
N ARG A 32 -2.97 -2.08 -18.22
CA ARG A 32 -3.73 -2.87 -19.20
C ARG A 32 -4.51 -4.01 -18.54
N LYS A 33 -3.88 -4.73 -17.59
CA LYS A 33 -4.55 -5.81 -16.84
C LYS A 33 -5.74 -5.28 -16.04
N ILE A 34 -5.57 -4.14 -15.36
CA ILE A 34 -6.65 -3.47 -14.60
C ILE A 34 -7.80 -3.12 -15.54
N ARG A 35 -7.51 -2.44 -16.66
CA ARG A 35 -8.54 -2.04 -17.64
C ARG A 35 -9.29 -3.25 -18.21
N GLN A 36 -8.58 -4.32 -18.59
CA GLN A 36 -9.20 -5.53 -19.13
C GLN A 36 -10.11 -6.21 -18.11
N ALA A 37 -9.62 -6.42 -16.89
CA ALA A 37 -10.40 -7.01 -15.81
C ALA A 37 -11.68 -6.22 -15.52
N ARG A 38 -11.58 -4.88 -15.49
CA ARG A 38 -12.73 -4.00 -15.32
C ARG A 38 -13.76 -4.12 -16.42
N LEU A 39 -13.34 -4.08 -17.69
CA LEU A 39 -14.27 -4.20 -18.82
C LEU A 39 -15.05 -5.53 -18.76
N VAL A 40 -14.40 -6.62 -18.36
CA VAL A 40 -15.07 -7.90 -18.15
C VAL A 40 -16.14 -7.80 -17.04
N LEU A 41 -15.81 -7.18 -15.91
CA LEU A 41 -16.74 -7.01 -14.79
C LEU A 41 -17.90 -6.05 -15.11
N GLU A 42 -17.63 -4.97 -15.84
CA GLU A 42 -18.63 -3.98 -16.26
C GLU A 42 -19.57 -4.57 -17.34
N SER A 43 -19.02 -5.26 -18.34
CA SER A 43 -19.80 -5.86 -19.44
C SER A 43 -20.79 -6.92 -18.99
N ALA A 44 -20.48 -7.66 -17.91
CA ALA A 44 -21.35 -8.69 -17.37
C ALA A 44 -22.51 -8.14 -16.55
N ASN A 45 -22.45 -6.88 -16.10
CA ASN A 45 -23.46 -6.25 -15.26
C ASN A 45 -24.33 -5.23 -16.01
N LEU A 46 -23.84 -4.63 -17.10
CA LEU A 46 -24.47 -3.45 -17.73
C LEU A 46 -25.01 -3.67 -19.15
N ASN A 47 -24.56 -4.71 -19.87
CA ASN A 47 -24.95 -4.91 -21.27
C ASN A 47 -25.98 -6.04 -21.42
N GLU A 48 -27.07 -5.81 -22.17
CA GLU A 48 -28.07 -6.84 -22.49
C GLU A 48 -27.42 -8.10 -23.08
N HIS A 49 -26.43 -7.95 -23.97
CA HIS A 49 -25.67 -9.06 -24.52
C HIS A 49 -24.83 -9.81 -23.46
N GLY A 50 -24.30 -9.10 -22.46
CA GLY A 50 -23.56 -9.71 -21.34
C GLY A 50 -24.49 -10.50 -20.42
N ALA A 51 -25.69 -9.97 -20.14
CA ALA A 51 -26.72 -10.67 -19.38
C ALA A 51 -27.21 -11.93 -20.10
N VAL A 52 -27.43 -11.87 -21.40
CA VAL A 52 -27.81 -13.03 -22.23
C VAL A 52 -26.69 -14.08 -22.25
N PHE A 53 -25.43 -13.67 -22.45
CA PHE A 53 -24.31 -14.61 -22.40
C PHE A 53 -24.17 -15.31 -21.04
N LYS A 54 -24.34 -14.56 -19.94
CA LYS A 54 -24.33 -15.10 -18.58
C LYS A 54 -25.48 -16.08 -18.34
N ALA A 55 -26.68 -15.79 -18.85
CA ALA A 55 -27.83 -16.69 -18.75
C ALA A 55 -27.63 -17.99 -19.55
N LEU A 56 -27.00 -17.90 -20.74
CA LEU A 56 -26.73 -19.05 -21.60
C LEU A 56 -25.55 -19.90 -21.12
N ASN A 57 -24.56 -19.29 -20.46
CA ASN A 57 -23.32 -19.96 -20.02
C ASN A 57 -22.90 -19.56 -18.60
N PRO A 58 -23.69 -19.90 -17.57
CA PRO A 58 -23.49 -19.41 -16.21
C PRO A 58 -22.16 -19.85 -15.59
N SER A 59 -21.73 -21.10 -15.83
CA SER A 59 -20.47 -21.63 -15.30
C SER A 59 -19.23 -20.92 -15.88
N VAL A 60 -19.24 -20.67 -17.20
CA VAL A 60 -18.16 -19.96 -17.89
C VAL A 60 -18.13 -18.49 -17.48
N SER A 61 -19.29 -17.84 -17.41
CA SER A 61 -19.40 -16.45 -16.99
C SER A 61 -18.93 -16.24 -15.55
N ASN A 62 -19.29 -17.13 -14.63
CA ASN A 62 -18.87 -17.00 -13.22
C ASN A 62 -17.35 -17.18 -13.08
N LYS A 63 -16.76 -18.19 -13.75
CA LYS A 63 -15.29 -18.38 -13.76
C LYS A 63 -14.56 -17.16 -14.33
N LEU A 64 -15.09 -16.57 -15.40
CA LEU A 64 -14.51 -15.39 -16.02
C LEU A 64 -14.57 -14.16 -15.09
N GLN A 65 -15.67 -13.98 -14.36
CA GLN A 65 -15.81 -12.90 -13.36
C GLN A 65 -14.86 -13.09 -12.19
N GLU A 66 -14.70 -14.31 -11.70
CA GLU A 66 -13.78 -14.65 -10.62
C GLU A 66 -12.33 -14.36 -11.02
N GLN A 67 -11.91 -14.82 -12.20
CA GLN A 67 -10.59 -14.52 -12.77
C GLN A 67 -10.36 -13.03 -12.95
N ALA A 68 -11.35 -12.29 -13.45
CA ALA A 68 -11.25 -10.84 -13.60
C ALA A 68 -11.10 -10.14 -12.23
N THR A 69 -11.84 -10.59 -11.22
CA THR A 69 -11.77 -10.03 -9.86
C THR A 69 -10.39 -10.28 -9.24
N GLU A 70 -9.86 -11.49 -9.37
CA GLU A 70 -8.53 -11.83 -8.88
C GLU A 70 -7.45 -11.04 -9.60
N GLN A 71 -7.55 -10.93 -10.93
CA GLN A 71 -6.61 -10.16 -11.74
C GLN A 71 -6.64 -8.67 -11.39
N LEU A 72 -7.82 -8.11 -11.13
CA LEU A 72 -7.96 -6.72 -10.70
C LEU A 72 -7.29 -6.49 -9.35
N ARG A 73 -7.54 -7.37 -8.37
CA ARG A 73 -6.92 -7.31 -7.03
C ARG A 73 -5.41 -7.41 -7.12
N TYR A 74 -4.90 -8.41 -7.83
CA TYR A 74 -3.46 -8.62 -8.02
C TYR A 74 -2.81 -7.39 -8.67
N ALA A 75 -3.34 -6.93 -9.81
CA ALA A 75 -2.72 -5.85 -10.55
C ALA A 75 -2.79 -4.51 -9.80
N SER A 76 -3.87 -4.26 -9.05
CA SER A 76 -4.02 -3.04 -8.24
C SER A 76 -3.06 -2.99 -7.07
N ASN A 77 -2.75 -4.13 -6.45
CA ASN A 77 -1.75 -4.19 -5.39
C ASN A 77 -0.33 -4.14 -5.94
N ALA A 78 -0.07 -4.92 -7.01
CA ALA A 78 1.27 -5.02 -7.59
C ALA A 78 1.76 -3.72 -8.25
N ILE A 79 0.87 -2.82 -8.67
CA ILE A 79 1.27 -1.58 -9.38
C ILE A 79 1.86 -0.51 -8.46
N GLN A 80 1.52 -0.54 -7.16
CA GLN A 80 1.89 0.48 -6.18
C GLN A 80 3.39 0.80 -6.12
N PRO A 81 4.31 -0.18 -5.97
CA PRO A 81 5.74 0.10 -5.88
C PRO A 81 6.31 0.70 -7.18
N TYR A 82 5.81 0.29 -8.35
CA TYR A 82 6.26 0.83 -9.63
C TYR A 82 5.81 2.29 -9.82
N VAL A 83 4.56 2.60 -9.44
CA VAL A 83 4.03 3.97 -9.50
C VAL A 83 4.79 4.88 -8.54
N MET A 84 5.05 4.44 -7.32
CA MET A 84 5.83 5.19 -6.34
C MET A 84 7.21 5.54 -6.89
N GLU A 85 7.94 4.55 -7.41
CA GLU A 85 9.26 4.75 -8.00
C GLU A 85 9.22 5.69 -9.21
N ALA A 86 8.22 5.54 -10.09
CA ALA A 86 8.08 6.41 -11.26
C ALA A 86 7.81 7.87 -10.88
N VAL A 87 7.05 8.11 -9.80
CA VAL A 87 6.81 9.44 -9.25
C VAL A 87 8.08 10.03 -8.66
N LEU A 88 8.87 9.25 -7.90
CA LEU A 88 10.16 9.69 -7.36
C LEU A 88 11.16 10.10 -8.46
N ARG A 89 11.06 9.46 -9.63
CA ARG A 89 11.88 9.76 -10.82
C ARG A 89 11.31 10.86 -11.72
N ASN A 90 10.19 11.48 -11.35
CA ASN A 90 9.48 12.46 -12.17
C ASN A 90 9.09 11.94 -13.58
N LEU A 91 8.75 10.64 -13.70
CA LEU A 91 8.28 10.07 -14.95
C LEU A 91 6.81 10.42 -15.18
N ASN A 92 6.46 10.81 -16.41
CA ASN A 92 5.08 11.12 -16.77
C ASN A 92 4.26 9.81 -16.97
N ILE A 93 3.60 9.37 -15.90
CA ILE A 93 2.76 8.16 -15.89
C ILE A 93 1.27 8.44 -15.66
N HIS A 94 0.89 9.71 -15.47
CA HIS A 94 -0.47 10.12 -15.09
C HIS A 94 -1.53 9.63 -16.06
N GLN A 95 -1.27 9.73 -17.37
CA GLN A 95 -2.20 9.28 -18.39
C GLN A 95 -2.50 7.78 -18.25
N PHE A 96 -1.46 6.94 -18.11
CA PHE A 96 -1.62 5.49 -18.03
C PHE A 96 -2.40 5.06 -16.79
N VAL A 97 -2.13 5.69 -15.65
CA VAL A 97 -2.79 5.38 -14.38
C VAL A 97 -4.23 5.90 -14.37
N GLY A 98 -4.44 7.13 -14.83
CA GLY A 98 -5.77 7.75 -14.92
C GLY A 98 -6.74 6.94 -15.78
N GLU A 99 -6.29 6.54 -16.97
CA GLU A 99 -7.08 5.68 -17.88
C GLU A 99 -7.41 4.31 -17.27
N ALA A 100 -6.46 3.68 -16.57
CA ALA A 100 -6.66 2.34 -15.98
C ALA A 100 -7.70 2.35 -14.84
N PHE A 101 -7.64 3.37 -13.98
CA PHE A 101 -8.57 3.51 -12.86
C PHE A 101 -9.82 4.32 -13.22
N ASN A 102 -9.98 4.74 -14.49
CA ASN A 102 -11.07 5.60 -14.96
C ASN A 102 -11.22 6.86 -14.07
N ARG A 103 -10.08 7.31 -13.53
CA ARG A 103 -9.94 8.56 -12.76
C ARG A 103 -9.41 9.60 -13.74
N ASN A 104 -10.29 10.08 -14.61
CA ASN A 104 -9.93 11.09 -15.60
C ASN A 104 -9.70 12.49 -14.99
N CYS A 105 -9.94 12.65 -13.69
CA CYS A 105 -9.63 13.85 -12.92
C CYS A 105 -9.19 13.42 -11.52
N GLN A 106 -8.11 14.02 -11.01
CA GLN A 106 -7.55 13.84 -9.65
C GLN A 106 -6.66 12.60 -9.44
N ILE A 107 -5.45 12.67 -9.98
CA ILE A 107 -4.30 12.09 -9.29
C ILE A 107 -3.71 13.26 -8.48
N PRO A 108 -3.48 13.13 -7.17
CA PRO A 108 -2.82 14.17 -6.40
C PRO A 108 -1.44 14.40 -7.01
N THR A 109 -1.23 15.56 -7.64
CA THR A 109 0.10 16.11 -7.82
C THR A 109 0.74 16.20 -6.44
N LEU A 110 2.02 15.84 -6.30
CA LEU A 110 2.74 15.85 -5.01
C LEU A 110 2.66 17.19 -4.25
N ASN A 111 2.27 18.28 -4.91
CA ASN A 111 1.99 19.58 -4.30
C ASN A 111 0.68 19.63 -3.48
N ASN A 112 -0.18 18.62 -3.57
CA ASN A 112 -1.47 18.49 -2.87
C ASN A 112 -1.56 17.17 -2.08
N LEU A 113 -0.46 16.72 -1.47
CA LEU A 113 -0.58 15.79 -0.35
C LEU A 113 -1.25 16.57 0.80
N PRO A 114 -2.40 16.12 1.35
CA PRO A 114 -2.89 16.68 2.60
C PRO A 114 -1.77 16.47 3.64
N ALA A 115 -1.52 17.48 4.46
CA ALA A 115 -0.55 17.48 5.54
C ALA A 115 -0.89 16.49 6.67
N LEU A 116 -1.29 15.25 6.32
CA LEU A 116 -1.63 14.16 7.23
C LEU A 116 -0.40 13.34 7.65
N PHE A 117 0.81 13.75 7.26
CA PHE A 117 2.07 13.14 7.69
C PHE A 117 2.91 14.06 8.59
N HIS A 118 2.36 15.16 9.12
CA HIS A 118 3.14 16.12 9.92
C HIS A 118 2.81 16.16 11.42
N GLU A 119 2.14 15.14 11.98
CA GLU A 119 1.85 15.15 13.42
C GLU A 119 2.02 13.77 14.07
N SER A 120 3.27 13.32 14.13
CA SER A 120 3.69 12.28 15.10
C SER A 120 5.19 12.28 15.36
N VAL A 121 5.84 13.45 15.35
CA VAL A 121 7.24 13.58 15.80
C VAL A 121 7.48 14.93 16.50
N SER A 122 6.66 15.29 17.48
CA SER A 122 6.97 16.34 18.46
C SER A 122 5.87 16.35 19.52
N ASN A 123 6.08 15.66 20.64
CA ASN A 123 5.50 15.97 21.98
C ASN A 123 5.80 14.84 22.98
N VAL A 124 7.04 14.42 23.11
CA VAL A 124 7.48 13.67 24.31
C VAL A 124 8.86 14.15 24.71
N LEU A 125 8.95 15.41 25.15
CA LEU A 125 9.98 15.85 26.09
C LEU A 125 9.44 17.03 26.91
N ASN A 126 9.39 16.79 28.23
CA ASN A 126 9.34 17.72 29.35
C ASN A 126 8.01 18.43 29.63
N ASP A 127 7.63 18.73 30.87
CA ASP A 127 7.85 18.21 32.23
C ASP A 127 6.92 19.09 33.10
N ASP A 128 6.61 18.66 34.32
CA ASP A 128 6.10 19.47 35.44
C ASP A 128 4.65 19.99 35.40
N ASN A 129 3.76 19.37 36.20
CA ASN A 129 3.14 20.10 37.32
C ASN A 129 2.50 19.13 38.34
N GLU A 130 3.09 19.12 39.53
CA GLU A 130 2.67 18.39 40.73
C GLU A 130 1.29 18.87 41.26
N ASN A 131 0.51 17.96 41.86
CA ASN A 131 -0.16 18.30 43.12
C ASN A 131 -0.53 17.04 43.94
N TYR A 132 -0.06 17.06 45.18
CA TYR A 132 -0.27 16.12 46.29
C TYR A 132 -1.75 15.96 46.70
N SER A 133 -2.13 14.77 47.17
CA SER A 133 -2.28 14.51 48.63
C SER A 133 -3.03 13.21 48.95
N ASP A 134 -2.44 12.47 49.89
CA ASP A 134 -3.07 11.86 51.08
C ASP A 134 -3.61 10.42 51.12
N TYR A 135 -2.89 9.64 51.94
CA TYR A 135 -3.33 8.72 53.01
C TYR A 135 -3.95 7.37 52.56
N ASP A 136 -3.57 6.19 53.10
CA ASP A 136 -2.97 5.80 54.39
C ASP A 136 -2.36 4.39 54.31
N ASP A 137 -1.51 4.08 55.30
CA ASP A 137 -1.28 2.78 55.97
C ASP A 137 -0.73 1.58 55.17
N ASP A 138 0.19 0.76 55.65
CA ASP A 138 0.98 0.74 56.88
C ASP A 138 1.99 -0.41 56.72
N ASP A 139 3.07 -0.30 57.49
CA ASP A 139 3.74 -1.39 58.21
C ASP A 139 4.79 -2.32 57.57
N ASP A 140 5.83 -2.47 58.42
CA ASP A 140 6.83 -3.51 58.60
C ASP A 140 8.07 -3.45 57.68
N ASP A 141 9.16 -2.81 58.12
CA ASP A 141 10.09 -3.30 59.15
C ASP A 141 10.72 -4.64 58.72
N ASP A 142 11.94 -4.60 58.18
CA ASP A 142 13.07 -5.02 59.01
C ASP A 142 14.43 -4.73 58.35
N SER A 143 15.32 -4.34 59.22
CA SER A 143 16.77 -4.18 59.13
C SER A 143 17.52 -5.28 58.33
N ASN A 144 18.63 -4.92 57.66
CA ASN A 144 19.99 -5.26 58.16
C ASN A 144 21.15 -4.79 57.24
N TYR A 145 22.01 -3.95 57.83
CA TYR A 145 23.48 -3.94 57.84
C TYR A 145 24.34 -4.34 56.61
N ASN A 146 25.27 -3.42 56.29
CA ASN A 146 26.71 -3.57 56.01
C ASN A 146 27.18 -4.80 55.18
N ASP A 147 28.14 -4.71 54.26
CA ASP A 147 29.41 -4.04 54.42
C ASP A 147 30.16 -4.05 53.07
N SER A 148 30.94 -3.00 52.91
CA SER A 148 32.15 -2.85 52.10
C SER A 148 32.92 -4.15 51.80
N HIS A 149 33.35 -4.32 50.54
CA HIS A 149 34.73 -4.64 50.10
C HIS A 149 34.68 -5.15 48.64
N LEU A 150 35.24 -4.40 47.68
CA LEU A 150 36.59 -4.60 47.13
C LEU A 150 36.96 -6.08 46.97
N TYR A 151 37.10 -6.56 45.73
CA TYR A 151 38.40 -6.92 45.14
C TYR A 151 38.26 -7.14 43.63
N CYS A 152 39.39 -6.92 42.95
CA CYS A 152 39.66 -7.11 41.53
C CYS A 152 39.18 -8.44 40.95
#